data_AF-A0A2V8RKM1-F1
#
_entry.id   AF-A0A2V8RKM1-F1
#
_cell.length_a   1.000
_cell.length_b   1.000
_cell.length_c   1.000
_cell.angle_alpha   90.00
_cell.angle_beta   90.00
_cell.angle_gamma   90.00
#
_symmetry.space_group_name_H-M   'P 1'
#
loop_
_entity.id
_entity.type
_entity.pdbx_description
1 polymer ?
#
loop_
_entity_poly.entity_id
_entity_poly.type
_entity_poly.pdbx_seq_one_letter_code
_entity_poly.pdbx_strand_id
1 'polypeptide(L)'
;MIGKCFNVRGRLSTYNGAPAVRLWRIGTRRVLGISEQRFSLPEYRNLPEDLTKQLNGENEIFGDFLVCPFTPAKPREMQLVCIESAKNVVVKKRN
;
A
#
# COMPACT_ATOMS: atom_id res chain seq x y z
N MET A 1 8.79 -0.81 12.36
CA MET A 1 9.28 -1.37 11.07
C MET A 1 10.28 -2.46 11.36
N ILE A 2 10.35 -3.51 10.53
CA ILE A 2 11.21 -4.69 10.79
C ILE A 2 12.26 -4.96 9.71
N GLY A 3 12.49 -4.00 8.80
CA GLY A 3 13.43 -4.15 7.70
C GLY A 3 13.57 -2.88 6.86
N LYS A 4 14.46 -2.91 5.88
CA LYS A 4 14.66 -1.79 4.94
C LYS A 4 13.43 -1.62 4.04
N CYS A 5 13.12 -0.37 3.73
CA CYS A 5 12.10 -0.07 2.73
C CYS A 5 12.57 -0.51 1.34
N PHE A 6 11.63 -0.87 0.46
CA PHE A 6 11.90 -1.37 -0.89
C PHE A 6 10.89 -0.84 -1.90
N ASN A 7 11.30 -0.78 -3.18
CA ASN A 7 10.44 -0.30 -4.25
C ASN A 7 9.51 -1.42 -4.76
N VAL A 8 8.25 -1.06 -4.98
CA VAL A 8 7.21 -1.92 -5.51
C VAL A 8 6.50 -1.18 -6.64
N ARG A 9 6.65 -1.68 -7.87
CA ARG A 9 5.73 -1.33 -8.95
C ARG A 9 4.43 -2.06 -8.73
N GLY A 10 3.34 -1.32 -8.57
CA GLY A 10 2.12 -1.91 -8.08
C GLY A 10 0.85 -1.18 -8.45
N ARG A 11 -0.25 -1.77 -7.99
CA ARG A 11 -1.60 -1.24 -8.06
C ARG A 11 -2.18 -1.16 -6.66
N LEU A 12 -2.47 0.05 -6.23
CA LEU A 12 -3.14 0.35 -4.98
C LEU A 12 -4.66 0.39 -5.20
N SER A 13 -5.41 -0.30 -4.36
CA SER A 13 -6.87 -0.37 -4.45
C SER A 13 -7.49 -0.62 -3.08
N THR A 14 -8.76 -0.25 -2.93
CA THR A 14 -9.54 -0.52 -1.72
C THR A 14 -10.34 -1.80 -1.86
N TYR A 15 -10.39 -2.62 -0.81
CA TYR A 15 -11.11 -3.89 -0.73
C TYR A 15 -11.84 -4.00 0.61
N ASN A 16 -12.81 -4.93 0.66
CA ASN A 16 -13.45 -5.30 1.92
C ASN A 16 -12.50 -6.12 2.81
N GLY A 17 -12.59 -5.89 4.12
CA GLY A 17 -11.79 -6.55 5.16
C GLY A 17 -10.61 -5.71 5.64
N ALA A 18 -9.90 -6.19 6.67
CA ALA A 18 -8.75 -5.52 7.24
C ALA A 18 -7.43 -6.23 6.84
N PRO A 19 -6.44 -5.53 6.27
CA PRO A 19 -6.48 -4.11 5.89
C PRO A 19 -7.29 -3.86 4.60
N ALA A 20 -7.98 -2.71 4.58
CA ALA A 20 -8.85 -2.31 3.48
C ALA A 20 -8.05 -1.86 2.24
N VAL A 21 -6.95 -1.14 2.45
CA VAL A 21 -6.08 -0.67 1.37
C VAL A 21 -5.03 -1.74 1.06
N ARG A 22 -4.94 -2.15 -0.20
CA ARG A 22 -4.03 -3.21 -0.65
C ARG A 22 -3.21 -2.77 -1.84
N LEU A 23 -1.94 -3.15 -1.83
CA LEU A 23 -0.98 -2.94 -2.92
C LEU A 23 -0.67 -4.28 -3.58
N TRP A 24 -1.22 -4.50 -4.77
CA TRP A 24 -0.85 -5.63 -5.60
C TRP A 24 0.47 -5.35 -6.31
N ARG A 25 1.43 -6.27 -6.21
CA ARG A 25 2.71 -6.15 -6.91
C ARG A 25 2.56 -6.71 -8.32
N ILE A 26 2.64 -5.81 -9.31
CA ILE A 26 2.38 -6.11 -10.72
C ILE A 26 3.30 -7.24 -11.20
N GLY A 27 2.75 -8.17 -11.98
CA GLY A 27 3.47 -9.34 -12.49
C GLY A 27 3.64 -10.47 -11.48
N THR A 28 3.06 -10.37 -10.28
CA THR A 28 3.13 -11.42 -9.26
C THR A 28 1.75 -11.75 -8.69
N ARG A 29 1.64 -12.82 -7.89
CA ARG A 29 0.43 -13.09 -7.09
C ARG A 29 0.48 -12.44 -5.70
N ARG A 30 1.51 -11.64 -5.41
CA ARG A 30 1.74 -11.09 -4.07
C ARG A 30 0.93 -9.80 -3.87
N VAL A 31 0.17 -9.77 -2.79
CA VAL A 31 -0.54 -8.58 -2.32
C VAL A 31 0.04 -8.17 -0.97
N LEU A 32 0.31 -6.88 -0.81
CA LEU A 32 0.72 -6.25 0.43
C LEU A 32 -0.48 -5.51 1.03
N GLY A 33 -0.64 -5.60 2.34
CA GLY A 33 -1.65 -4.85 3.07
C GLY A 33 -1.07 -3.55 3.60
N ILE A 34 -1.73 -2.42 3.35
CA ILE A 34 -1.32 -1.16 3.96
C ILE A 34 -1.86 -1.16 5.39
N SER A 35 -0.96 -1.15 6.35
CA SER A 35 -1.33 -1.29 7.76
C SER A 35 -2.27 -0.18 8.20
N GLU A 36 -3.33 -0.55 8.92
CA GLU A 36 -4.23 0.39 9.59
C GLU A 36 -3.76 0.71 11.01
N GLN A 37 -2.74 0.00 11.52
CA GLN A 37 -2.14 0.33 12.81
C GLN A 37 -1.52 1.72 12.71
N ARG A 38 -2.24 2.71 13.25
CA ARG A 38 -1.67 3.99 13.65
C ARG A 38 -0.58 3.65 14.67
N PHE A 39 0.68 3.67 14.26
CA PHE A 39 1.70 4.05 15.23
C PHE A 39 1.22 5.39 15.78
N SER A 40 1.03 5.50 17.09
CA SER A 40 0.42 6.65 17.77
C SER A 40 1.28 7.91 17.72
N LEU A 41 1.81 8.23 16.55
CA LEU A 41 2.55 9.44 16.21
C LEU A 41 1.59 10.31 15.39
N PRO A 42 1.23 11.51 15.87
CA PRO A 42 0.23 12.38 15.22
C PRO A 42 0.49 12.66 13.74
N GLU A 43 1.75 12.62 13.32
CA GLU A 43 2.19 12.95 11.96
C GLU A 43 2.46 11.72 11.08
N TYR A 44 2.50 10.51 11.65
CA TYR A 44 2.85 9.32 10.88
C TYR A 44 1.61 8.69 10.24
N ARG A 45 1.58 8.65 8.91
CA ARG A 45 0.53 8.00 8.14
C ARG A 45 1.11 6.82 7.36
N ASN A 46 0.44 5.67 7.42
CA ASN A 46 0.86 4.49 6.65
C ASN A 46 0.58 4.62 5.14
N LEU A 47 -0.19 5.64 4.76
CA LEU A 47 -0.49 6.02 3.39
C LEU A 47 -0.32 7.56 3.28
N PRO A 48 0.48 8.07 2.32
CA PRO A 48 0.63 9.49 2.08
C PRO A 48 -0.72 10.18 1.84
N GLU A 49 -0.83 11.45 2.25
CA GLU A 49 -2.08 12.21 2.16
C GLU A 49 -2.61 12.33 0.72
N ASP A 50 -1.72 12.59 -0.22
CA ASP A 50 -2.08 12.77 -1.63
C ASP A 50 -2.69 11.49 -2.22
N LEU A 51 -2.14 10.33 -1.85
CA LEU A 51 -2.72 9.03 -2.25
C LEU A 51 -4.04 8.76 -1.54
N THR A 52 -4.18 9.20 -0.30
CA THR A 52 -5.42 9.05 0.48
C THR A 52 -6.55 9.86 -0.13
N LYS A 53 -6.28 11.11 -0.55
CA LYS A 53 -7.25 11.98 -1.25
C LYS A 53 -7.65 11.43 -2.61
N GLN A 54 -6.71 10.79 -3.31
CA GLN A 54 -6.97 10.22 -4.63
C GLN A 54 -7.72 8.89 -4.55
N LEU A 55 -7.45 8.04 -3.56
CA LEU A 55 -8.03 6.71 -3.47
C LEU A 55 -9.44 6.74 -2.87
N ASN A 56 -10.46 6.56 -3.71
CA ASN A 56 -11.87 6.70 -3.31
C ASN A 56 -12.69 5.40 -3.39
N GLY A 57 -12.03 4.25 -3.60
CA GLY A 57 -12.68 2.94 -3.68
C GLY A 57 -13.27 2.60 -5.05
N GLU A 58 -13.62 3.61 -5.85
CA GLU A 58 -14.05 3.47 -7.25
C GLU A 58 -12.88 3.55 -8.25
N ASN A 59 -11.68 3.80 -7.75
CA ASN A 59 -10.48 3.92 -8.56
C ASN A 59 -9.33 3.05 -8.05
N GLU A 60 -8.35 2.89 -8.92
CA GLU A 60 -7.11 2.18 -8.68
C GLU A 60 -5.94 3.10 -9.02
N ILE A 61 -4.91 3.10 -8.18
CA ILE A 61 -3.73 3.92 -8.36
C ILE A 61 -2.56 3.02 -8.75
N PHE A 62 -2.02 3.24 -9.95
CA PHE A 62 -0.83 2.56 -10.45
C PHE A 62 0.39 3.44 -10.21
N GLY A 63 1.52 2.85 -9.85
CA GLY A 63 2.76 3.61 -9.66
C GLY A 63 3.91 2.78 -9.13
N ASP A 64 5.01 3.47 -8.85
CA ASP A 64 6.18 2.93 -8.18
C ASP A 64 6.19 3.44 -6.73
N PHE A 65 6.02 2.52 -5.78
CA PHE A 65 5.85 2.82 -4.36
C PHE A 65 7.09 2.41 -3.56
N LEU A 66 7.59 3.31 -2.72
CA LEU A 66 8.54 2.94 -1.67
C LEU A 66 7.75 2.45 -0.46
N VAL A 67 7.93 1.20 -0.06
CA VAL A 67 7.17 0.59 1.05
C VAL A 67 8.09 0.11 2.15
N CYS A 68 7.69 0.26 3.40
CA CYS A 68 8.47 -0.19 4.56
C CYS A 68 7.73 -1.30 5.31
N PRO A 69 8.38 -2.45 5.58
CA PRO A 69 7.71 -3.61 6.15
C PRO A 69 7.48 -3.47 7.67
N PHE A 70 6.26 -3.83 8.11
CA PHE A 70 5.93 -4.00 9.52
C PHE A 70 5.92 -5.47 9.95
N THR A 71 5.59 -6.39 9.04
CA THR A 71 5.63 -7.83 9.31
C THR A 71 6.59 -8.56 8.37
N PRO A 72 7.10 -9.75 8.78
CA PRO A 72 7.99 -10.53 7.93
C PRO A 72 7.25 -11.02 6.68
N ALA A 73 7.96 -11.09 5.56
CA ALA A 73 7.39 -11.70 4.37
C ALA A 73 7.27 -13.21 4.57
N LYS A 74 6.04 -13.71 4.60
CA LYS A 74 5.73 -15.14 4.69
C LYS A 74 4.90 -15.62 3.51
N PRO A 75 5.13 -16.82 2.95
CA PRO A 75 4.27 -17.40 1.93
C PRO A 75 2.82 -17.49 2.40
N ARG A 76 1.85 -17.23 1.50
CA ARG A 76 0.39 -17.31 1.73
C ARG A 76 -0.19 -16.33 2.77
N GLU A 77 0.64 -15.65 3.55
CA GLU A 77 0.21 -14.56 4.43
C GLU A 77 0.36 -13.20 3.75
N MET A 78 -0.59 -12.31 4.02
CA MET A 78 -0.50 -10.92 3.60
C MET A 78 0.50 -10.19 4.48
N GLN A 79 1.54 -9.62 3.87
CA GLN A 79 2.51 -8.82 4.59
C GLN A 79 1.97 -7.40 4.79
N LEU A 80 2.12 -6.88 6.01
CA LEU A 80 1.72 -5.52 6.36
C LEU A 80 2.89 -4.55 6.17
N VAL A 81 2.61 -3.45 5.49
CA VAL A 81 3.58 -2.40 5.15
C VAL A 81 2.95 -1.01 5.34
N CYS A 82 3.78 0.04 5.36
CA CYS A 82 3.35 1.40 4.99
C CYS A 82 3.87 1.75 3.60
N ILE A 83 3.30 2.80 3.02
CA ILE A 83 3.83 3.50 1.85
C ILE A 83 4.55 4.75 2.36
N GLU A 84 5.84 4.85 2.08
CA GLU A 84 6.66 6.01 2.42
C GLU A 84 6.49 7.11 1.36
N SER A 85 6.53 6.72 0.08
CA SER A 85 6.34 7.63 -1.05
C SER A 85 5.89 6.89 -2.30
N ALA A 86 5.43 7.65 -3.30
CA ALA A 86 5.06 7.13 -4.60
C ALA A 86 5.55 8.04 -5.73
N LYS A 87 5.89 7.43 -6.86
CA LYS A 87 6.31 8.11 -8.10
C LYS A 87 5.61 7.47 -9.29
N ASN A 88 5.58 8.19 -10.42
CA ASN A 88 4.96 7.73 -11.66
C ASN A 88 3.50 7.29 -11.47
N VAL A 89 2.77 8.08 -10.67
CA VAL A 89 1.41 7.77 -10.24
C VAL A 89 0.41 8.02 -11.36
N VAL A 90 -0.45 7.04 -11.63
CA VAL A 90 -1.55 7.11 -12.59
C VAL A 90 -2.83 6.60 -11.93
N VAL A 91 -3.86 7.43 -11.89
CA VAL A 91 -5.19 7.08 -11.37
C VAL A 91 -6.05 6.54 -12.50
N LYS A 92 -6.72 5.41 -12.29
CA LYS A 92 -7.69 4.84 -13.24
C LYS A 92 -8.99 4.49 -12.53
N LYS A 93 -10.12 4.72 -13.20
CA LYS A 93 -11.40 4.21 -12.72
C LYS A 93 -11.34 2.67 -12.69
N ARG A 94 -11.90 2.09 -11.64
CA ARG A 94 -12.07 0.65 -11.50
C ARG A 94 -13.24 0.24 -12.38
N ASN A 95 -12.97 -0.58 -13.40
CA ASN A 95 -13.98 -1.16 -14.28
C ASN A 95 -14.63 -2.39 -13.63
#